data_AF-B8JFK2-F1
#
_entry.id   AF-B8JFK2-F1
#
_cell.length_a   1.000
_cell.length_b   1.000
_cell.length_c   1.000
_cell.angle_alpha   90.00
_cell.angle_beta   90.00
_cell.angle_gamma   90.00
#
_symmetry.space_group_name_H-M   'P 1'
#
loop_
_entity.id
_entity.type
_entity.pdbx_description
1 polymer ?
#
loop_
_entity_poly.entity_id
_entity_poly.type
_entity_poly.pdbx_seq_one_letter_code
_entity_poly.pdbx_strand_id
1 'polypeptide(L)'
;MLDEAVARCRAEVEALAVRGLAGADEAALAAVLDGVERTVAASLEGARPSGTPPPACGPGCSSCCVLNVGTLAVEGAVAAARLRAGLEPGAAAALGARLLAFHDRVRWLEDRERIAARVACPLLDGAGRCAIHPARPLACRSVSAVDRGDCRAALALAAGEGDDDDGRAPVVRMDVAQRALYLEALDALAGALARRGLDARRRDVSGMVGHFLARPGALDAWLSGALVPLD
;
A
#
# COMPACT_ATOMS: atom_id res chain seq x y z
N MET A 1 18.58 -15.93 -9.57
CA MET A 1 18.12 -14.71 -10.28
C MET A 1 17.12 -13.89 -9.45
N LEU A 2 15.89 -14.36 -9.20
CA LEU A 2 14.92 -13.58 -8.40
C LEU A 2 15.39 -13.40 -6.95
N ASP A 3 15.88 -14.46 -6.29
CA ASP A 3 16.35 -14.38 -4.89
C ASP A 3 17.51 -13.39 -4.72
N GLU A 4 18.46 -13.36 -5.66
CA GLU A 4 19.57 -12.40 -5.67
C GLU A 4 19.08 -10.96 -5.90
N ALA A 5 18.10 -10.77 -6.78
CA ALA A 5 17.49 -9.46 -7.02
C ALA A 5 16.73 -8.98 -5.78
N VAL A 6 16.00 -9.88 -5.10
CA VAL A 6 15.31 -9.61 -3.83
C VAL A 6 16.31 -9.23 -2.75
N ALA A 7 17.39 -9.99 -2.56
CA ALA A 7 18.40 -9.71 -1.55
C ALA A 7 19.10 -8.35 -1.78
N ARG A 8 19.42 -8.03 -3.04
CA ARG A 8 19.99 -6.73 -3.41
C ARG A 8 19.00 -5.58 -3.18
N CYS A 9 17.76 -5.72 -3.65
CA CYS A 9 16.70 -4.74 -3.44
C CYS A 9 16.51 -4.45 -1.94
N ARG A 10 16.47 -5.50 -1.11
CA ARG A 10 16.37 -5.39 0.34
C ARG A 10 17.52 -4.55 0.92
N ALA A 11 18.77 -4.88 0.60
CA ALA A 11 19.94 -4.18 1.11
C ALA A 11 19.94 -2.70 0.70
N GLU A 12 19.55 -2.39 -0.54
CA GLU A 12 19.45 -1.02 -1.04
C GLU A 12 18.35 -0.22 -0.33
N VAL A 13 17.16 -0.82 -0.15
CA VAL A 13 16.04 -0.21 0.58
C VAL A 13 16.43 0.06 2.04
N GLU A 14 17.09 -0.90 2.71
CA GLU A 14 17.57 -0.70 4.08
C GLU A 14 18.57 0.45 4.17
N ALA A 15 19.56 0.51 3.27
CA ALA A 15 20.56 1.56 3.25
C ALA A 15 19.92 2.94 2.98
N LEU A 16 18.95 2.99 2.08
CA LEU A 16 18.22 4.21 1.74
C LEU A 16 17.34 4.68 2.91
N ALA A 17 16.60 3.78 3.55
CA ALA A 17 15.80 4.10 4.73
C ALA A 17 16.68 4.57 5.89
N VAL A 18 17.82 3.92 6.13
CA VAL A 18 18.78 4.35 7.16
C VAL A 18 19.30 5.77 6.91
N ARG A 19 19.60 6.14 5.67
CA ARG A 19 20.03 7.52 5.37
C ARG A 19 18.88 8.52 5.47
N GLY A 20 17.76 8.25 4.81
CA GLY A 20 16.68 9.23 4.64
C GLY A 20 15.79 9.42 5.88
N LEU A 21 15.76 8.46 6.81
CA LEU A 21 15.05 8.62 8.08
C LEU A 21 15.89 9.38 9.15
N ALA A 22 17.13 9.79 8.85
CA ALA A 22 17.95 10.57 9.78
C ALA A 22 17.54 12.06 9.74
N GLY A 23 16.94 12.58 10.83
CA GLY A 23 16.46 13.96 10.87
C GLY A 23 15.37 14.24 9.82
N ALA A 24 14.54 13.24 9.55
CA ALA A 24 13.59 13.30 8.46
C ALA A 24 12.49 14.32 8.69
N ASP A 25 12.18 15.09 7.65
CA ASP A 25 10.95 15.84 7.50
C ASP A 25 10.07 15.18 6.42
N GLU A 26 8.93 15.79 6.12
CA GLU A 26 7.99 15.31 5.11
C GLU A 26 8.64 15.10 3.73
N ALA A 27 9.56 15.98 3.33
CA ALA A 27 10.25 15.89 2.04
C ALA A 27 11.26 14.74 2.00
N ALA A 28 12.00 14.54 3.09
CA ALA A 28 12.92 13.41 3.25
C ALA A 28 12.17 12.07 3.19
N LEU A 29 11.00 11.96 3.84
CA LEU A 29 10.16 10.76 3.78
C LEU A 29 9.64 10.47 2.37
N ALA A 30 9.20 11.52 1.65
CA ALA A 30 8.78 11.38 0.25
C ALA A 30 9.94 10.90 -0.63
N ALA A 31 11.14 11.50 -0.46
CA ALA A 31 12.34 11.08 -1.17
C ALA A 31 12.75 9.64 -0.86
N VAL A 32 12.53 9.18 0.38
CA VAL A 32 12.73 7.78 0.77
C VAL A 32 11.82 6.87 -0.04
N LEU A 33 10.50 7.12 -0.05
CA LEU A 33 9.55 6.26 -0.75
C LEU A 33 9.74 6.28 -2.28
N ASP A 34 10.05 7.44 -2.86
CA ASP A 34 10.40 7.55 -4.28
C ASP A 34 11.66 6.75 -4.61
N GLY A 35 12.65 6.77 -3.69
CA GLY A 35 13.86 5.98 -3.81
C GLY A 35 13.59 4.47 -3.75
N VAL A 36 12.73 4.03 -2.80
CA VAL A 36 12.30 2.63 -2.70
C VAL A 36 11.59 2.18 -3.97
N GLU A 37 10.66 2.98 -4.49
CA GLU A 37 9.95 2.66 -5.74
C GLU A 37 10.92 2.51 -6.92
N ARG A 38 11.89 3.41 -7.06
CA ARG A 38 12.94 3.30 -8.10
C ARG A 38 13.79 2.05 -7.95
N THR A 39 14.21 1.71 -6.73
CA THR A 39 14.98 0.50 -6.45
C THR A 39 14.19 -0.78 -6.80
N VAL A 40 12.90 -0.84 -6.43
CA VAL A 40 12.03 -1.96 -6.79
C VAL A 40 11.83 -2.04 -8.30
N ALA A 41 11.57 -0.92 -8.98
CA ALA A 41 11.38 -0.87 -10.43
C ALA A 41 12.63 -1.37 -11.18
N ALA A 42 13.82 -0.90 -10.81
CA ALA A 42 15.08 -1.36 -11.40
C ALA A 42 15.32 -2.86 -11.14
N SER A 43 14.97 -3.34 -9.94
CA SER A 43 15.08 -4.77 -9.61
C SER A 43 14.11 -5.63 -10.42
N LEU A 44 12.91 -5.12 -10.71
CA LEU A 44 11.92 -5.80 -11.54
C LEU A 44 12.38 -5.99 -12.98
N GLU A 45 13.01 -4.99 -13.56
CA GLU A 45 13.53 -5.05 -14.93
C GLU A 45 14.54 -6.20 -15.11
N GLY A 46 15.40 -6.45 -14.10
CA GLY A 46 16.37 -7.53 -14.13
C GLY A 46 15.84 -8.90 -13.66
N ALA A 47 14.77 -8.93 -12.86
CA ALA A 47 14.27 -10.15 -12.23
C ALA A 47 13.11 -10.82 -12.98
N ARG A 48 12.38 -10.07 -13.82
CA ARG A 48 11.25 -10.61 -14.58
C ARG A 48 11.74 -11.59 -15.65
N PRO A 49 11.21 -12.84 -15.68
CA PRO A 49 11.51 -13.76 -16.77
C PRO A 49 11.09 -13.18 -18.12
N SER A 50 11.91 -13.38 -19.15
CA SER A 50 11.58 -12.99 -20.52
C SER A 50 10.22 -13.56 -20.94
N GLY A 51 9.37 -12.72 -21.55
CA GLY A 51 8.03 -13.12 -21.98
C GLY A 51 6.96 -13.12 -20.87
N THR A 52 7.30 -12.72 -19.64
CA THR A 52 6.29 -12.48 -18.60
C THR A 52 5.40 -11.30 -19.04
N PRO A 53 4.08 -11.50 -19.19
CA PRO A 53 3.19 -10.38 -19.52
C PRO A 53 3.20 -9.37 -18.37
N PRO A 54 3.15 -8.06 -18.68
CA PRO A 54 3.01 -7.06 -17.64
C PRO A 54 1.71 -7.28 -16.86
N PRO A 55 1.63 -6.83 -15.60
CA PRO A 55 0.37 -6.76 -14.89
C PRO A 55 -0.72 -6.12 -15.75
N ALA A 56 -1.88 -6.76 -15.83
CA ALA A 56 -3.05 -6.18 -16.47
C ALA A 56 -3.64 -5.04 -15.62
N CYS A 57 -3.28 -4.94 -14.34
CA CYS A 57 -3.63 -3.85 -13.44
C CYS A 57 -3.07 -2.51 -13.95
N GLY A 58 -3.87 -1.44 -13.87
CA GLY A 58 -3.45 -0.08 -14.21
C GLY A 58 -4.32 0.96 -13.51
N PRO A 59 -4.08 2.27 -13.73
CA PRO A 59 -4.95 3.33 -13.24
C PRO A 59 -6.42 3.04 -13.56
N GLY A 60 -7.31 3.20 -12.57
CA GLY A 60 -8.74 2.88 -12.70
C GLY A 60 -9.09 1.39 -12.56
N CYS A 61 -8.12 0.50 -12.35
CA CYS A 61 -8.40 -0.87 -11.89
C CYS A 61 -8.63 -0.85 -10.37
N SER A 62 -9.88 -0.67 -9.94
CA SER A 62 -10.28 -0.59 -8.52
C SER A 62 -10.67 -1.94 -7.91
N SER A 63 -10.59 -3.05 -8.66
CA SER A 63 -11.06 -4.36 -8.19
C SER A 63 -10.43 -4.79 -6.87
N CYS A 64 -9.12 -4.56 -6.69
CA CYS A 64 -8.42 -4.93 -5.45
C CYS A 64 -8.59 -3.94 -4.29
N CYS A 65 -9.32 -2.83 -4.48
CA CYS A 65 -9.52 -1.83 -3.43
C CYS A 65 -10.52 -2.26 -2.34
N VAL A 66 -10.95 -3.52 -2.35
CA VAL A 66 -11.69 -4.18 -1.26
C VAL A 66 -10.80 -5.10 -0.42
N LEU A 67 -9.51 -5.26 -0.76
CA LEU A 67 -8.57 -6.05 0.02
C LEU A 67 -8.04 -5.28 1.23
N ASN A 68 -7.68 -5.99 2.29
CA ASN A 68 -6.91 -5.43 3.39
C ASN A 68 -5.42 -5.45 3.04
N VAL A 69 -4.79 -4.28 3.17
CA VAL A 69 -3.38 -4.08 2.81
C VAL A 69 -2.71 -3.28 3.91
N GLY A 70 -1.62 -3.83 4.44
CA GLY A 70 -0.84 -3.21 5.50
C GLY A 70 -0.02 -2.03 4.98
N THR A 71 -0.14 -0.89 5.66
CA THR A 71 0.54 0.38 5.35
C THR A 71 1.34 0.82 6.57
N LEU A 72 2.59 1.22 6.36
CA LEU A 72 3.48 1.79 7.37
C LEU A 72 3.17 3.27 7.60
N ALA A 73 3.54 3.79 8.78
CA ALA A 73 3.35 5.19 9.13
C ALA A 73 3.99 6.16 8.13
N VAL A 74 5.22 5.85 7.68
CA VAL A 74 5.90 6.63 6.63
C VAL A 74 5.11 6.71 5.32
N GLU A 75 4.48 5.62 4.90
CA GLU A 75 3.68 5.56 3.68
C GLU A 75 2.40 6.40 3.83
N GLY A 76 1.73 6.31 4.98
CA GLY A 76 0.55 7.11 5.27
C GLY A 76 0.84 8.60 5.41
N ALA A 77 1.97 8.99 6.01
CA ALA A 77 2.39 10.37 6.15
C ALA A 77 2.63 11.03 4.78
N VAL A 78 3.38 10.37 3.89
CA VAL A 78 3.64 10.87 2.53
C VAL A 78 2.35 10.91 1.68
N ALA A 79 1.48 9.91 1.81
CA ALA A 79 0.19 9.93 1.14
C ALA A 79 -0.72 11.07 1.64
N ALA A 80 -0.75 11.34 2.95
CA ALA A 80 -1.47 12.45 3.54
C ALA A 80 -0.92 13.80 3.06
N ALA A 81 0.41 13.98 3.04
CA ALA A 81 1.08 15.16 2.51
C ALA A 81 0.67 15.44 1.06
N ARG A 82 0.68 14.41 0.21
CA ARG A 82 0.30 14.52 -1.20
C ARG A 82 -1.15 14.90 -1.40
N LEU A 83 -2.06 14.32 -0.60
CA LEU A 83 -3.48 14.70 -0.65
C LEU A 83 -3.67 16.14 -0.23
N ARG A 84 -3.06 16.55 0.89
CA ARG A 84 -3.18 17.89 1.45
C ARG A 84 -2.76 18.98 0.46
N ALA A 85 -1.74 18.73 -0.36
CA ALA A 85 -1.28 19.67 -1.38
C ALA A 85 -2.33 20.04 -2.43
N GLY A 86 -3.37 19.22 -2.62
CA GLY A 86 -4.47 19.46 -3.56
C GLY A 86 -5.82 19.77 -2.91
N LEU A 87 -5.84 20.00 -1.59
CA LEU A 87 -7.08 20.23 -0.83
C LEU A 87 -7.19 21.68 -0.38
N GLU A 88 -8.42 22.18 -0.37
CA GLU A 88 -8.74 23.47 0.23
C GLU A 88 -8.47 23.49 1.75
N PRO A 89 -8.21 24.66 2.34
CA PRO A 89 -8.07 24.81 3.79
C PRO A 89 -9.25 24.17 4.54
N GLY A 90 -8.96 23.34 5.54
CA GLY A 90 -9.97 22.62 6.34
C GLY A 90 -10.49 21.31 5.72
N ALA A 91 -10.37 21.11 4.40
CA ALA A 91 -10.82 19.88 3.76
C ALA A 91 -9.96 18.64 4.14
N ALA A 92 -8.68 18.85 4.47
CA ALA A 92 -7.79 17.79 4.94
C ALA A 92 -8.28 17.13 6.23
N ALA A 93 -8.71 17.91 7.22
CA ALA A 93 -9.21 17.38 8.49
C ALA A 93 -10.53 16.60 8.30
N ALA A 94 -11.45 17.13 7.48
CA ALA A 94 -12.69 16.46 7.15
C ALA A 94 -12.45 15.14 6.40
N LEU A 95 -11.54 15.13 5.42
CA LEU A 95 -11.13 13.91 4.74
C LEU A 95 -10.52 12.90 5.73
N GLY A 96 -9.60 13.35 6.59
CA GLY A 96 -8.98 12.53 7.61
C GLY A 96 -10.00 11.87 8.55
N ALA A 97 -11.00 12.63 9.02
CA ALA A 97 -12.08 12.10 9.85
C ALA A 97 -12.90 11.01 9.13
N ARG A 98 -13.23 11.20 7.84
CA ARG A 98 -13.93 10.17 7.05
C ARG A 98 -13.08 8.91 6.88
N LEU A 99 -11.77 9.05 6.68
CA LEU A 99 -10.86 7.92 6.53
C LEU A 99 -10.69 7.13 7.84
N LEU A 100 -10.67 7.82 8.98
CA LEU A 100 -10.64 7.19 10.31
C LEU A 100 -11.96 6.45 10.61
N ALA A 101 -13.11 7.07 10.32
CA ALA A 101 -14.40 6.39 10.45
C ALA A 101 -14.50 5.15 9.53
N PHE A 102 -13.88 5.20 8.35
CA PHE A 102 -13.77 4.03 7.49
C PHE A 102 -12.89 2.94 8.13
N HIS A 103 -11.72 3.31 8.67
CA HIS A 103 -10.84 2.38 9.40
C HIS A 103 -11.59 1.66 10.51
N ASP A 104 -12.32 2.39 11.37
CA ASP A 104 -13.07 1.81 12.48
C ASP A 104 -14.12 0.79 12.02
N ARG A 105 -14.72 1.02 10.85
CA ARG A 105 -15.71 0.10 10.26
C ARG A 105 -15.09 -1.19 9.71
N VAL A 106 -13.83 -1.15 9.24
CA VAL A 106 -13.23 -2.29 8.51
C VAL A 106 -12.07 -2.99 9.24
N ARG A 107 -11.53 -2.39 10.32
CA ARG A 107 -10.32 -2.89 11.02
C ARG A 107 -10.41 -4.33 11.54
N TRP A 108 -11.62 -4.84 11.72
CA TRP A 108 -11.89 -6.21 12.18
C TRP A 108 -12.40 -7.16 11.10
N LEU A 109 -12.54 -6.68 9.86
CA LEU A 109 -12.95 -7.51 8.74
C LEU A 109 -11.73 -8.21 8.15
N GLU A 110 -11.78 -9.53 8.09
CA GLU A 110 -10.84 -10.32 7.29
C GLU A 110 -11.03 -10.02 5.79
N ASP A 111 -10.05 -10.42 4.97
CA ASP A 111 -10.10 -10.17 3.52
C ASP A 111 -11.39 -10.71 2.88
N ARG A 112 -11.80 -11.93 3.23
CA ARG A 112 -13.03 -12.54 2.70
C ARG A 112 -14.27 -11.75 3.09
N GLU A 113 -14.34 -11.30 4.34
CA GLU A 113 -15.49 -10.53 4.85
C GLU A 113 -15.58 -9.17 4.17
N ARG A 114 -14.44 -8.47 4.01
CA ARG A 114 -14.41 -7.16 3.34
C ARG A 114 -14.72 -7.27 1.85
N ILE A 115 -14.22 -8.32 1.18
CA ILE A 115 -14.57 -8.63 -0.22
C ILE A 115 -16.07 -8.88 -0.34
N ALA A 116 -16.65 -9.74 0.50
CA ALA A 116 -18.07 -10.05 0.50
C ALA A 116 -18.95 -8.83 0.78
N ALA A 117 -18.54 -7.98 1.72
CA ALA A 117 -19.24 -6.73 2.03
C ALA A 117 -19.05 -5.62 0.98
N ARG A 118 -18.14 -5.81 0.00
CA ARG A 118 -17.82 -4.87 -1.10
C ARG A 118 -17.44 -3.48 -0.60
N VAL A 119 -16.79 -3.40 0.55
CA VAL A 119 -16.42 -2.14 1.18
C VAL A 119 -15.13 -1.61 0.53
N ALA A 120 -15.30 -0.83 -0.53
CA ALA A 120 -14.21 -0.25 -1.31
C ALA A 120 -13.44 0.84 -0.55
N CYS A 121 -12.14 0.93 -0.82
CA CYS A 121 -11.24 1.91 -0.24
C CYS A 121 -11.75 3.35 -0.48
N PRO A 122 -11.84 4.19 0.56
CA PRO A 122 -12.38 5.56 0.46
C PRO A 122 -11.43 6.54 -0.23
N LEU A 123 -10.23 6.09 -0.61
CA LEU A 123 -9.25 6.84 -1.39
C LEU A 123 -9.46 6.70 -2.91
N LEU A 124 -10.50 5.99 -3.33
CA LEU A 124 -10.95 6.00 -4.73
C LEU A 124 -11.71 7.30 -5.05
N ASP A 125 -11.44 7.89 -6.21
CA ASP A 125 -12.24 8.97 -6.77
C ASP A 125 -13.55 8.45 -7.39
N GLY A 126 -14.43 9.35 -7.82
CA GLY A 126 -15.71 8.99 -8.44
C GLY A 126 -15.60 8.20 -9.74
N ALA A 127 -14.41 8.12 -10.34
CA ALA A 127 -14.12 7.32 -11.53
C ALA A 127 -13.41 6.00 -11.19
N GLY A 128 -13.28 5.65 -9.91
CA GLY A 128 -12.60 4.44 -9.46
C GLY A 128 -11.07 4.51 -9.56
N ARG A 129 -10.47 5.69 -9.69
CA ARG A 129 -9.00 5.86 -9.66
C ARG A 129 -8.54 6.14 -8.23
N CYS A 130 -7.40 5.59 -7.86
CA CYS A 130 -6.80 5.84 -6.55
C CYS A 130 -6.24 7.27 -6.49
N ALA A 131 -6.76 8.10 -5.57
CA ALA A 131 -6.32 9.49 -5.37
C ALA A 131 -4.86 9.60 -4.94
N ILE A 132 -4.32 8.54 -4.30
CA ILE A 132 -2.91 8.44 -3.91
C ILE A 132 -2.12 7.51 -4.83
N HIS A 133 -2.55 7.27 -6.08
CA HIS A 133 -1.89 6.28 -6.96
C HIS A 133 -0.34 6.36 -6.98
N PRO A 134 0.27 7.56 -7.12
CA PRO A 134 1.73 7.70 -7.12
C PRO A 134 2.39 7.43 -5.75
N ALA A 135 1.64 7.57 -4.66
CA ALA A 135 2.08 7.31 -3.28
C ALA A 135 1.40 6.04 -2.70
N ARG A 136 0.98 5.10 -3.56
CA ARG A 136 0.34 3.86 -3.12
C ARG A 136 1.29 3.07 -2.22
N PRO A 137 0.79 2.51 -1.11
CA PRO A 137 1.58 1.64 -0.25
C PRO A 137 2.20 0.47 -1.04
N LEU A 138 3.37 0.03 -0.61
CA LEU A 138 4.12 -1.08 -1.20
C LEU A 138 3.29 -2.37 -1.22
N ALA A 139 2.52 -2.64 -0.16
CA ALA A 139 1.56 -3.75 -0.11
C ALA A 139 0.46 -3.63 -1.19
N CYS A 140 0.00 -2.41 -1.50
CA CYS A 140 -0.95 -2.22 -2.60
C CYS A 140 -0.31 -2.46 -3.96
N ARG A 141 1.00 -2.27 -4.11
CA ARG A 141 1.75 -2.47 -5.35
C ARG A 141 2.19 -3.92 -5.55
N SER A 142 2.34 -4.69 -4.47
CA SER A 142 2.64 -6.14 -4.54
C SER A 142 1.46 -6.94 -5.12
N VAL A 143 0.23 -6.43 -4.98
CA VAL A 143 -0.97 -7.07 -5.54
C VAL A 143 -1.13 -6.70 -7.01
N SER A 144 -0.91 -7.67 -7.88
CA SER A 144 -1.07 -7.57 -9.32
C SER A 144 -1.76 -8.80 -9.89
N ALA A 145 -2.53 -8.62 -10.96
CA ALA A 145 -3.04 -9.72 -11.77
C ALA A 145 -2.55 -9.56 -13.20
N VAL A 146 -2.18 -10.66 -13.86
CA VAL A 146 -1.83 -10.67 -15.29
C VAL A 146 -3.07 -10.74 -16.19
N ASP A 147 -4.24 -11.04 -15.63
CA ASP A 147 -5.52 -11.05 -16.31
C ASP A 147 -6.62 -10.41 -15.43
N ARG A 148 -7.40 -9.48 -16.03
CA ARG A 148 -8.46 -8.75 -15.31
C ARG A 148 -9.73 -9.57 -15.12
N GLY A 149 -10.04 -10.47 -16.06
CA GLY A 149 -11.18 -11.37 -16.00
C GLY A 149 -11.01 -12.37 -14.87
N ASP A 150 -9.87 -13.07 -14.84
CA ASP A 150 -9.51 -14.01 -13.77
C ASP A 150 -9.58 -13.34 -12.39
N CYS A 151 -9.03 -12.12 -12.28
CA CYS A 151 -9.06 -11.34 -11.04
C CYS A 151 -10.47 -10.99 -10.59
N ARG A 152 -11.33 -10.52 -11.50
CA ARG A 152 -12.72 -10.16 -11.19
C ARG A 152 -13.55 -11.39 -10.83
N ALA A 153 -13.38 -12.50 -11.55
CA ALA A 153 -14.06 -13.76 -11.26
C ALA A 153 -13.67 -14.30 -9.88
N ALA A 154 -12.38 -14.27 -9.53
CA ALA A 154 -11.91 -14.69 -8.22
C ALA A 154 -12.48 -13.82 -7.08
N LEU A 155 -12.53 -12.50 -7.27
CA LEU A 155 -13.12 -11.59 -6.29
C LEU A 155 -14.64 -11.74 -6.17
N ALA A 156 -15.34 -12.00 -7.27
CA ALA A 156 -16.78 -12.29 -7.29
C ALA A 156 -17.07 -13.59 -6.52
N LEU A 157 -16.34 -14.67 -6.81
CA LEU A 157 -16.47 -15.93 -6.09
C LEU A 157 -16.16 -15.76 -4.59
N ALA A 158 -15.09 -15.03 -4.27
CA ALA A 158 -14.76 -14.72 -2.87
C ALA A 158 -15.84 -13.87 -2.17
N ALA A 159 -16.62 -13.10 -2.93
CA ALA A 159 -17.78 -12.35 -2.45
C ALA A 159 -19.07 -13.19 -2.36
N GLY A 160 -19.00 -14.50 -2.65
CA GLY A 160 -20.16 -15.39 -2.69
C GLY A 160 -21.00 -15.27 -3.96
N GLU A 161 -20.44 -14.71 -5.04
CA GLU A 161 -21.10 -14.66 -6.35
C GLU A 161 -20.57 -15.77 -7.28
N GLY A 162 -21.49 -16.57 -7.84
CA GLY A 162 -21.19 -17.65 -8.77
C GLY A 162 -21.10 -19.02 -8.10
N ASP A 163 -21.28 -20.07 -8.90
CA ASP A 163 -21.16 -21.46 -8.48
C ASP A 163 -19.77 -21.99 -8.88
N ASP A 164 -19.16 -22.82 -8.03
CA ASP A 164 -17.94 -23.58 -8.30
C ASP A 164 -18.25 -24.91 -9.04
N ASP A 165 -19.33 -24.92 -9.82
CA ASP A 165 -19.99 -26.11 -10.39
C ASP A 165 -19.09 -26.94 -11.33
N ASP A 166 -18.05 -26.33 -11.89
CA ASP A 166 -17.05 -27.00 -12.73
C ASP A 166 -15.82 -27.51 -11.94
N GLY A 167 -15.82 -27.35 -10.61
CA GLY A 167 -14.75 -27.75 -9.70
C GLY A 167 -13.45 -26.96 -9.86
N ARG A 168 -13.47 -25.82 -10.56
CA ARG A 168 -12.26 -25.06 -10.91
C ARG A 168 -12.34 -23.62 -10.41
N ALA A 169 -11.98 -23.43 -9.13
CA ALA A 169 -11.86 -22.09 -8.56
C ALA A 169 -10.99 -21.17 -9.44
N PRO A 170 -11.42 -19.92 -9.74
CA PRO A 170 -10.65 -18.99 -10.53
C PRO A 170 -9.28 -18.73 -9.90
N VAL A 171 -8.21 -18.94 -10.68
CA VAL A 171 -6.83 -18.72 -10.21
C VAL A 171 -6.36 -17.34 -10.63
N VAL A 172 -6.11 -16.47 -9.65
CA VAL A 172 -5.48 -15.17 -9.93
C VAL A 172 -3.98 -15.37 -10.16
N ARG A 173 -3.57 -15.35 -11.42
CA ARG A 173 -2.16 -15.34 -11.80
C ARG A 173 -1.58 -13.96 -11.51
N MET A 174 -0.61 -13.90 -10.59
CA MET A 174 0.09 -12.68 -10.19
C MET A 174 1.50 -12.64 -10.77
N ASP A 175 2.07 -11.45 -10.88
CA ASP A 175 3.50 -11.29 -11.14
C ASP A 175 4.29 -11.60 -9.86
N VAL A 176 4.92 -12.77 -9.83
CA VAL A 176 5.65 -13.29 -8.66
C VAL A 176 6.84 -12.41 -8.30
N ALA A 177 7.58 -11.88 -9.30
CA ALA A 177 8.72 -11.01 -9.05
C ALA A 177 8.27 -9.69 -8.42
N GLN A 178 7.17 -9.10 -8.94
CA GLN A 178 6.56 -7.90 -8.37
C GLN A 178 6.10 -8.12 -6.94
N ARG A 179 5.40 -9.23 -6.69
CA ARG A 179 4.94 -9.56 -5.33
C ARG A 179 6.12 -9.69 -4.37
N ALA A 180 7.14 -10.44 -4.74
CA ALA A 180 8.31 -10.67 -3.89
C ALA A 180 9.06 -9.37 -3.58
N LEU A 181 9.39 -8.57 -4.61
CA LEU A 181 10.19 -7.36 -4.44
C LEU A 181 9.48 -6.28 -3.62
N TYR A 182 8.18 -6.06 -3.82
CA TYR A 182 7.44 -5.08 -3.03
C TYR A 182 7.24 -5.51 -1.57
N LEU A 183 7.00 -6.80 -1.30
CA LEU A 183 6.87 -7.29 0.07
C LEU A 183 8.20 -7.22 0.82
N GLU A 184 9.31 -7.54 0.16
CA GLU A 184 10.64 -7.45 0.78
C GLU A 184 11.10 -6.00 0.98
N ALA A 185 10.76 -5.09 0.06
CA ALA A 185 10.98 -3.66 0.28
C ALA A 185 10.16 -3.13 1.48
N LEU A 186 8.91 -3.60 1.63
CA LEU A 186 8.07 -3.26 2.77
C LEU A 186 8.63 -3.79 4.09
N ASP A 187 9.13 -5.02 4.13
CA ASP A 187 9.76 -5.63 5.30
C ASP A 187 11.09 -4.92 5.65
N ALA A 188 11.91 -4.59 4.66
CA ALA A 188 13.14 -3.83 4.82
C ALA A 188 12.87 -2.44 5.43
N LEU A 189 11.89 -1.71 4.90
CA LEU A 189 11.49 -0.40 5.38
C LEU A 189 10.94 -0.47 6.81
N ALA A 190 10.09 -1.46 7.11
CA ALA A 190 9.58 -1.70 8.46
C ALA A 190 10.73 -1.99 9.44
N GLY A 191 11.69 -2.82 9.06
CA GLY A 191 12.87 -3.11 9.87
C GLY A 191 13.73 -1.86 10.15
N ALA A 192 13.90 -0.98 9.16
CA ALA A 192 14.61 0.28 9.33
C ALA A 192 13.89 1.25 10.28
N LEU A 193 12.55 1.32 10.21
CA LEU A 193 11.73 2.08 11.16
C LEU A 193 11.89 1.54 12.59
N ALA A 194 11.78 0.23 12.77
CA ALA A 194 11.88 -0.41 14.08
C ALA A 194 13.26 -0.18 14.73
N ARG A 195 14.35 -0.26 13.96
CA ARG A 195 15.72 0.03 14.45
C ARG A 195 15.90 1.48 14.92
N ARG A 196 15.04 2.41 14.47
CA ARG A 196 15.01 3.80 14.94
C ARG A 196 14.03 4.04 16.09
N GLY A 197 13.33 3.03 16.55
CA GLY A 197 12.28 3.19 17.56
C GLY A 197 11.03 3.88 17.04
N LEU A 198 10.84 3.96 15.71
CA LEU A 198 9.62 4.47 15.09
C LEU A 198 8.58 3.35 14.96
N ASP A 199 7.30 3.74 14.93
CA ASP A 199 6.22 2.77 14.73
C ASP A 199 6.34 2.06 13.38
N ALA A 200 6.72 0.78 13.43
CA ALA A 200 6.85 -0.11 12.28
C ALA A 200 5.62 -1.00 12.07
N ARG A 201 4.55 -0.82 12.86
CA ARG A 201 3.32 -1.60 12.75
C ARG A 201 2.60 -1.20 11.47
N ARG A 202 1.98 -2.20 10.83
CA ARG A 202 1.16 -2.01 9.63
C ARG A 202 -0.30 -1.90 10.03
N ARG A 203 -0.99 -0.90 9.49
CA ARG A 203 -2.45 -0.73 9.62
C ARG A 203 -3.05 -0.51 8.24
N ASP A 204 -4.37 -0.50 8.12
CA ASP A 204 -4.98 -0.26 6.82
C ASP A 204 -4.61 1.14 6.30
N VAL A 205 -4.60 1.27 4.98
CA VAL A 205 -4.25 2.52 4.29
C VAL A 205 -5.14 3.70 4.69
N SER A 206 -6.42 3.47 4.95
CA SER A 206 -7.38 4.53 5.28
C SER A 206 -7.08 5.07 6.67
N GLY A 207 -6.89 4.20 7.66
CA GLY A 207 -6.52 4.61 9.01
C GLY A 207 -5.21 5.39 9.03
N MET A 208 -4.18 4.86 8.35
CA MET A 208 -2.85 5.49 8.36
C MET A 208 -2.86 6.87 7.71
N VAL A 209 -3.44 6.99 6.51
CA VAL A 209 -3.57 8.29 5.83
C VAL A 209 -4.49 9.24 6.61
N GLY A 210 -5.59 8.71 7.15
CA GLY A 210 -6.56 9.46 7.94
C GLY A 210 -5.94 10.07 9.19
N HIS A 211 -5.05 9.34 9.87
CA HIS A 211 -4.34 9.83 11.05
C HIS A 211 -3.53 11.09 10.76
N PHE A 212 -2.67 11.06 9.73
CA PHE A 212 -1.81 12.18 9.36
C PHE A 212 -2.55 13.35 8.68
N LEU A 213 -3.71 13.10 8.08
CA LEU A 213 -4.57 14.16 7.55
C LEU A 213 -5.39 14.87 8.65
N ALA A 214 -5.90 14.13 9.63
CA ALA A 214 -6.81 14.67 10.63
C ALA A 214 -6.11 15.48 11.73
N ARG A 215 -4.81 15.25 11.94
CA ARG A 215 -4.09 15.74 13.13
C ARG A 215 -2.86 16.54 12.73
N PRO A 216 -2.92 17.88 12.80
CA PRO A 216 -1.72 18.72 12.75
C PRO A 216 -0.72 18.25 13.81
N GLY A 217 0.57 18.14 13.45
CA GLY A 217 1.63 17.68 14.37
C GLY A 217 1.73 16.15 14.54
N ALA A 218 0.86 15.35 13.91
CA ALA A 218 0.99 13.89 13.95
C ALA A 218 2.32 13.38 13.38
N LEU A 219 2.85 14.05 12.35
CA LEU A 219 4.16 13.75 11.78
C LEU A 219 5.28 13.93 12.83
N ASP A 220 5.32 15.10 13.49
CA ASP A 220 6.33 15.40 14.50
C ASP A 220 6.25 14.46 15.71
N ALA A 221 5.02 14.14 16.15
CA ALA A 221 4.79 13.18 17.22
C ALA A 221 5.34 11.80 16.85
N TRP A 222 5.02 11.29 15.66
CA TRP A 222 5.51 9.99 15.18
C TRP A 222 7.03 9.98 15.01
N LEU A 223 7.62 11.02 14.42
CA LEU A 223 9.07 11.17 14.27
C LEU A 223 9.79 11.24 15.63
N SER A 224 9.10 11.70 16.68
CA SER A 224 9.59 11.69 18.06
C SER A 224 9.42 10.34 18.77
N GLY A 225 8.97 9.30 18.05
CA GLY A 225 8.81 7.93 18.56
C GLY A 225 7.40 7.60 19.06
N ALA A 226 6.41 8.49 18.89
CA ALA A 226 5.04 8.16 19.24
C ALA A 226 4.48 7.07 18.33
N LEU A 227 3.72 6.15 18.92
CA LEU A 227 2.95 5.15 18.20
C LEU A 227 1.74 5.78 17.52
N VAL A 228 1.39 5.28 16.34
CA VAL A 228 0.15 5.68 15.66
C VAL A 228 -1.04 4.97 16.32
N PRO A 229 -2.04 5.69 16.87
CA PRO A 229 -3.13 5.12 17.66
C PRO A 229 -4.25 4.59 16.75
N LEU A 230 -3.98 3.48 16.05
CA LEU A 230 -4.90 2.78 15.15
C LEU A 230 -5.05 1.31 15.57
N ASP A 231 -5.04 1.07 16.88
CA ASP A 231 -5.19 -0.25 17.48
C ASP A 231 -6.63 -0.68 17.58
#